data_AF-A0A386TY72-F1
#
_entry.id   AF-A0A386TY72-F1
#
_cell.length_a   1.000
_cell.length_b   1.000
_cell.length_c   1.000
_cell.angle_alpha   90.00
_cell.angle_beta   90.00
_cell.angle_gamma   90.00
#
_symmetry.space_group_name_H-M   'P 1'
#
loop_
_entity.id
_entity.type
_entity.pdbx_description
1 polymer ?
#
loop_
_entity_poly.entity_id
_entity_poly.type
_entity_poly.pdbx_seq_one_letter_code
_entity_poly.pdbx_strand_id
1 'polypeptide(L)'
;MKKWNNLPYKLNNKQLFTKRLLKYYINKFWEDIINKTDIAESHILLIFRIQFDNGDSDYRTLGDMQTLSKSEKDKDFYINYLLSIMELKSDTYNTLPVLSIVFSYGFRDGLSTPFRGPSCPLTPKARSKYQTYYNNKLPVAFNPLDYGELMIKNNNVIWVRINDKVCTCTEQISAEACRRTGAEGIKEKYNTVKYFKNNKEIYTWRDTYVNENTFKRSLGKSVYTYENNELVLLEVIKKTGYIKPILSDQELDQKFITMDLETYQAPPLPSAEGDLNKGREDGAEVSGRKD
;
A
#
# COMPACT_ATOMS: atom_id res chain seq x y z
N MET A 1 43.14 1.24 0.12
CA MET A 1 42.35 0.69 1.24
C MET A 1 41.26 1.70 1.58
N LYS A 2 39.98 1.31 1.68
CA LYS A 2 38.89 2.26 1.96
C LYS A 2 38.95 2.67 3.43
N LYS A 3 39.18 3.95 3.71
CA LYS A 3 39.27 4.48 5.08
C LYS A 3 37.86 4.64 5.66
N TRP A 4 37.55 3.80 6.64
CA TRP A 4 36.34 3.92 7.45
C TRP A 4 36.65 4.74 8.70
N ASN A 5 35.79 5.69 9.02
CA ASN A 5 35.87 6.49 10.23
C ASN A 5 34.72 6.10 11.16
N ASN A 6 34.99 6.07 12.47
CA ASN A 6 33.96 5.90 13.49
C ASN A 6 33.92 7.17 14.32
N LEU A 7 32.77 7.85 14.35
CA LEU A 7 32.57 9.04 15.14
C LEU A 7 31.64 8.74 16.32
N PRO A 8 32.17 8.53 17.54
CA PRO A 8 31.36 8.32 18.72
C PRO A 8 30.94 9.65 19.34
N TYR A 9 29.64 9.81 19.56
CA TYR A 9 29.05 10.84 20.39
C TYR A 9 28.69 10.24 21.75
N LYS A 10 29.51 10.54 22.77
CA LYS A 10 29.24 10.12 24.15
C LYS A 10 28.10 10.95 24.75
N LEU A 11 27.21 10.28 25.48
CA LEU A 11 26.12 10.92 26.20
C LEU A 11 26.58 11.17 27.64
N ASN A 12 26.40 12.41 28.12
CA ASN A 12 26.80 12.78 29.49
C ASN A 12 25.88 12.16 30.54
N ASN A 13 24.62 11.93 30.19
CA ASN A 13 23.60 11.37 31.07
C ASN A 13 23.07 10.07 30.48
N LYS A 14 22.95 9.04 31.34
CA LYS A 14 22.28 7.78 30.99
C LYS A 14 20.80 8.08 30.73
N GLN A 15 20.41 8.08 29.46
CA GLN A 15 19.05 8.34 29.01
C GLN A 15 18.60 7.27 28.01
N LEU A 16 17.29 7.09 27.90
CA LEU A 16 16.70 6.17 26.93
C LEU A 16 16.86 6.71 25.51
N PHE A 17 16.91 5.79 24.54
CA PHE A 17 16.94 6.15 23.15
C PHE A 17 15.58 6.71 22.72
N THR A 18 15.54 7.95 22.21
CA THR A 18 14.29 8.60 21.80
C THR A 18 14.35 9.13 20.38
N LYS A 19 13.18 9.36 19.77
CA LYS A 19 13.05 10.01 18.44
C LYS A 19 13.79 11.35 18.39
N ARG A 20 13.71 12.14 19.48
CA ARG A 20 14.38 13.44 19.61
C ARG A 20 15.90 13.29 19.63
N LEU A 21 16.40 12.31 20.38
CA LEU A 21 17.83 12.02 20.49
C LEU A 21 18.43 11.61 19.13
N LEU A 22 17.74 10.71 18.41
CA LEU A 22 18.12 10.28 17.06
C LEU A 22 18.24 11.49 16.11
N LYS A 23 17.18 12.31 16.02
CA LYS A 23 17.17 13.51 15.15
C LYS A 23 18.31 14.47 15.50
N TYR A 24 18.50 14.74 16.79
CA TYR A 24 19.56 15.62 17.27
C TYR A 24 20.94 15.15 16.81
N TYR A 25 21.29 13.88 17.01
CA TYR A 25 22.62 13.38 16.67
C TYR A 25 22.84 13.18 15.17
N ILE A 26 21.80 12.91 14.37
CA ILE A 26 21.92 12.91 12.90
C ILE A 26 22.19 14.33 12.40
N ASN A 27 21.45 15.33 12.88
CA ASN A 27 21.69 16.73 12.51
C ASN A 27 23.10 17.15 12.90
N LYS A 28 23.52 16.82 14.12
CA LYS A 28 24.88 17.09 14.60
C LYS A 28 25.95 16.41 13.74
N PHE A 29 25.77 15.15 13.38
CA PHE A 29 26.67 14.44 12.45
C PHE A 29 26.74 15.14 11.09
N TRP A 30 25.60 15.58 10.57
CA TRP A 30 25.52 16.27 9.29
C TRP A 30 26.29 17.59 9.32
N GLU A 31 26.09 18.39 10.36
CA GLU A 31 26.80 19.65 10.57
C GLU A 31 28.30 19.44 10.82
N ASP A 32 28.67 18.45 11.62
CA ASP A 32 30.06 18.21 12.02
C ASP A 32 30.91 17.65 10.89
N ILE A 33 30.34 16.79 10.05
CA ILE A 33 31.09 15.99 9.06
C ILE A 33 30.68 16.34 7.64
N ILE A 34 29.38 16.28 7.33
CA ILE A 34 28.90 16.35 5.94
C ILE A 34 29.06 17.76 5.39
N ASN A 35 28.61 18.76 6.14
CA ASN A 35 28.65 20.17 5.73
C ASN A 35 30.08 20.73 5.67
N LYS A 36 31.03 20.15 6.42
CA LYS A 36 32.43 20.59 6.43
C LYS A 36 33.31 19.90 5.39
N THR A 37 32.79 18.92 4.65
CA THR A 37 33.57 18.15 3.69
C THR A 37 33.43 18.74 2.28
N ASP A 38 34.50 19.32 1.73
CA ASP A 38 34.52 19.97 0.41
C ASP A 38 34.61 19.02 -0.80
N ILE A 39 34.44 17.71 -0.61
CA ILE A 39 34.57 16.74 -1.70
C ILE A 39 33.36 16.85 -2.64
N ALA A 40 33.50 17.59 -3.74
CA ALA A 40 32.52 17.65 -4.82
C ALA A 40 32.27 16.23 -5.37
N GLU A 41 31.02 15.92 -5.70
CA GLU A 41 30.63 14.65 -6.33
C GLU A 41 30.98 13.36 -5.55
N SER A 42 30.95 13.44 -4.22
CA SER A 42 31.07 12.26 -3.36
C SER A 42 29.73 11.85 -2.76
N HIS A 43 29.59 10.54 -2.52
CA HIS A 43 28.54 10.00 -1.67
C HIS A 43 29.14 9.46 -0.37
N ILE A 44 28.31 9.41 0.67
CA ILE A 44 28.67 8.85 1.95
C ILE A 44 28.08 7.45 2.09
N LEU A 45 28.89 6.53 2.60
CA LEU A 45 28.40 5.29 3.20
C LEU A 45 28.26 5.51 4.70
N LEU A 46 27.09 5.22 5.26
CA LEU A 46 26.76 5.54 6.64
C LEU A 46 26.11 4.35 7.35
N ILE A 47 26.60 4.02 8.54
CA ILE A 47 26.01 3.03 9.46
C ILE A 47 25.78 3.73 10.81
N PHE A 48 24.56 3.58 11.34
CA PHE A 48 24.19 4.06 12.67
C PHE A 48 24.26 2.95 13.71
N ARG A 49 25.02 3.18 14.78
CA ARG A 49 25.21 2.23 15.88
C ARG A 49 24.94 2.91 17.22
N ILE A 50 24.51 2.10 18.19
CA ILE A 50 24.21 2.53 19.56
C ILE A 50 24.98 1.63 20.52
N GLN A 51 25.63 2.23 21.50
CA GLN A 51 26.23 1.53 22.63
C GLN A 51 25.31 1.66 23.84
N PHE A 52 24.95 0.54 24.45
CA PHE A 52 24.07 0.51 25.62
C PHE A 52 24.85 0.34 26.91
N ASP A 53 24.23 0.73 28.03
CA ASP A 53 24.76 0.57 29.37
C ASP A 53 24.33 -0.79 29.96
N ASN A 54 24.81 -1.89 29.39
CA ASN A 54 24.48 -3.25 29.82
C ASN A 54 25.70 -4.04 30.31
N GLY A 55 26.80 -3.35 30.63
CA GLY A 55 28.07 -3.98 31.03
C GLY A 55 28.89 -4.57 29.88
N ASP A 56 28.31 -4.61 28.67
CA ASP A 56 29.00 -5.01 27.46
C ASP A 56 29.41 -3.76 26.66
N SER A 57 30.66 -3.75 26.16
CA SER A 57 31.14 -2.65 25.31
C SER A 57 30.56 -2.70 23.89
N ASP A 58 29.76 -3.72 23.58
CA ASP A 58 29.26 -4.00 22.26
C ASP A 58 28.32 -2.92 21.69
N TYR A 59 28.53 -2.69 20.38
CA TYR A 59 27.71 -1.77 19.59
C TYR A 59 26.58 -2.53 18.91
N ARG A 60 25.35 -2.04 19.06
CA ARG A 60 24.20 -2.52 18.30
C ARG A 60 23.96 -1.65 17.09
N THR A 61 23.95 -2.26 15.91
CA THR A 61 23.65 -1.56 14.65
C THR A 61 22.13 -1.40 14.52
N LEU A 62 21.64 -0.16 14.35
CA LEU A 62 20.18 0.11 14.28
C LEU A 62 19.61 -0.26 12.90
N GLY A 63 20.35 -0.09 11.81
CA GLY A 63 19.93 -0.41 10.45
C GLY A 63 21.08 -0.75 9.51
N ASP A 64 20.75 -1.08 8.26
CA ASP A 64 21.75 -1.43 7.25
C ASP A 64 22.56 -0.21 6.81
N MET A 65 23.74 -0.46 6.26
CA MET A 65 24.57 0.58 5.65
C MET A 65 23.81 1.29 4.53
N GLN A 66 23.74 2.62 4.61
CA GLN A 66 23.09 3.45 3.60
C GLN A 66 24.11 4.20 2.76
N THR A 67 23.78 4.39 1.49
CA THR A 67 24.50 5.26 0.57
C THR A 67 23.71 6.55 0.40
N LEU A 68 24.25 7.68 0.85
CA LEU A 68 23.55 8.98 0.85
C LEU A 68 24.36 10.02 0.05
N SER A 69 23.66 10.94 -0.60
CA SER A 69 24.23 12.20 -1.07
C SER A 69 24.33 13.21 0.07
N LYS A 70 25.00 14.34 -0.17
CA LYS A 70 25.08 15.46 0.78
C LYS A 70 23.80 16.31 0.84
N SER A 71 22.73 15.90 0.16
CA SER A 71 21.49 16.68 0.10
C SER A 71 20.70 16.60 1.41
N GLU A 72 20.00 17.68 1.73
CA GLU A 72 19.09 17.73 2.88
C GLU A 72 17.97 16.68 2.78
N LYS A 73 17.51 16.40 1.55
CA LYS A 73 16.52 15.36 1.27
C LYS A 73 16.99 13.97 1.72
N ASP A 74 18.26 13.64 1.49
CA ASP A 74 18.82 12.35 1.92
C ASP A 74 19.04 12.28 3.43
N LYS A 75 19.31 13.42 4.08
CA LYS A 75 19.33 13.52 5.55
C LYS A 75 17.95 13.20 6.12
N ASP A 76 16.91 13.87 5.64
CA ASP A 76 15.54 13.67 6.09
C ASP A 76 15.07 12.23 5.84
N PHE A 77 15.42 11.69 4.67
CA PHE A 77 15.21 10.28 4.36
C PHE A 77 15.86 9.37 5.39
N TYR A 78 17.14 9.58 5.73
CA TYR A 78 17.87 8.73 6.66
C TYR A 78 17.30 8.80 8.09
N ILE A 79 16.87 9.99 8.52
CA ILE A 79 16.14 10.17 9.79
C ILE A 79 14.87 9.31 9.80
N ASN A 80 14.04 9.42 8.76
CA ASN A 80 12.79 8.67 8.67
C ASN A 80 13.02 7.15 8.59
N TYR A 81 14.06 6.74 7.86
CA TYR A 81 14.50 5.35 7.79
C TYR A 81 14.87 4.80 9.18
N LEU A 82 15.70 5.50 9.96
CA LEU A 82 16.08 5.02 11.29
C LEU A 82 14.94 5.06 12.30
N LEU A 83 14.06 6.06 12.21
CA LEU A 83 12.83 6.12 13.01
C LEU A 83 11.95 4.89 12.77
N SER A 84 11.84 4.45 11.52
CA SER A 84 11.08 3.26 11.18
C SER A 84 11.59 1.99 11.81
N ILE A 85 12.92 1.81 11.78
CA ILE A 85 13.52 0.60 12.31
C ILE A 85 13.42 0.61 13.83
N MET A 86 13.50 1.79 14.43
CA MET A 86 13.29 1.96 15.86
C MET A 86 11.87 1.58 16.28
N GLU A 87 10.84 1.92 15.48
CA GLU A 87 9.46 1.49 15.73
C GLU A 87 9.31 -0.02 15.61
N LEU A 88 9.94 -0.64 14.61
CA LEU A 88 9.90 -2.10 14.40
C LEU A 88 10.65 -2.88 15.49
N LYS A 89 11.65 -2.28 16.14
CA LYS A 89 12.50 -2.93 17.15
C LYS A 89 12.26 -2.39 18.57
N SER A 90 11.13 -1.71 18.81
CA SER A 90 10.86 -0.88 19.99
C SER A 90 11.29 -1.48 21.33
N ASP A 91 11.03 -2.77 21.54
CA ASP A 91 11.17 -3.41 22.84
C ASP A 91 12.62 -3.49 23.32
N THR A 92 13.56 -3.57 22.37
CA THR A 92 14.99 -3.70 22.68
C THR A 92 15.68 -2.35 22.90
N TYR A 93 15.21 -1.29 22.25
CA TYR A 93 15.88 0.02 22.24
C TYR A 93 15.33 0.98 23.30
N ASN A 94 14.10 0.75 23.78
CA ASN A 94 13.44 1.63 24.74
C ASN A 94 13.69 1.26 26.20
N THR A 95 14.32 0.12 26.48
CA THR A 95 14.50 -0.42 27.84
C THR A 95 15.88 -0.15 28.44
N LEU A 96 16.90 0.00 27.60
CA LEU A 96 18.29 0.14 28.03
C LEU A 96 18.79 1.59 27.91
N PRO A 97 19.57 2.11 28.87
CA PRO A 97 20.19 3.42 28.75
C PRO A 97 21.25 3.41 27.65
N VAL A 98 21.35 4.52 26.91
CA VAL A 98 22.36 4.69 25.85
C VAL A 98 23.59 5.39 26.41
N LEU A 99 24.77 4.80 26.18
CA LEU A 99 26.09 5.38 26.51
C LEU A 99 26.63 6.25 25.38
N SER A 100 26.55 5.78 24.13
CA SER A 100 27.05 6.51 22.98
C SER A 100 26.27 6.20 21.70
N ILE A 101 26.22 7.18 20.81
CA ILE A 101 25.75 7.02 19.44
C ILE A 101 26.97 7.09 18.54
N VAL A 102 27.14 6.11 17.67
CA VAL A 102 28.32 6.01 16.81
C VAL A 102 27.89 6.00 15.34
N PHE A 103 28.50 6.89 14.56
CA PHE A 103 28.39 6.89 13.11
C PHE A 103 29.64 6.28 12.51
N SER A 104 29.50 5.13 11.87
CA SER A 104 30.57 4.55 11.04
C SER A 104 30.37 5.00 9.60
N TYR A 105 31.34 5.71 9.03
CA TYR A 105 31.18 6.32 7.72
C TYR A 105 32.44 6.30 6.85
N GLY A 106 32.23 6.40 5.54
CA GLY A 106 33.29 6.55 4.55
C GLY A 106 32.79 7.30 3.31
N PHE A 107 33.64 8.12 2.72
CA PHE A 107 33.36 8.82 1.48
C PHE A 107 33.78 7.97 0.28
N ARG A 108 33.04 8.10 -0.82
CA ARG A 108 33.36 7.50 -2.10
C ARG A 108 33.09 8.49 -3.21
N ASP A 109 33.98 8.49 -4.19
CA ASP A 109 33.85 9.31 -5.38
C ASP A 109 32.72 8.77 -6.28
N GLY A 110 32.10 9.69 -7.02
CA GLY A 110 31.04 9.42 -7.97
C GLY A 110 29.65 9.66 -7.39
N LEU A 111 28.70 9.88 -8.30
CA LEU A 111 27.29 10.03 -7.98
C LEU A 111 26.82 8.83 -7.18
N SER A 112 26.08 9.09 -6.08
CA SER A 112 25.34 8.02 -5.43
C SER A 112 24.44 7.40 -6.50
N THR A 113 24.53 6.09 -6.74
CA THR A 113 23.52 5.41 -7.54
C THR A 113 22.16 5.77 -6.94
N PRO A 114 21.16 6.17 -7.75
CA PRO A 114 19.82 6.44 -7.24
C PRO A 114 19.42 5.27 -6.34
N PHE A 115 19.05 5.65 -5.13
CA PHE A 115 18.84 4.80 -3.97
C PHE A 115 18.31 3.41 -4.36
N ARG A 116 19.10 2.36 -4.10
CA ARG A 116 18.68 0.95 -4.14
C ARG A 116 18.63 0.36 -2.73
N GLY A 117 18.24 1.14 -1.73
CA GLY A 117 18.08 0.56 -0.41
C GLY A 117 16.99 -0.51 -0.44
N PRO A 118 17.05 -1.51 0.45
CA PRO A 118 15.89 -2.34 0.73
C PRO A 118 14.74 -1.37 1.04
N SER A 119 13.64 -1.50 0.29
CA SER A 119 12.41 -0.72 0.42
C SER A 119 12.23 -0.23 1.85
N CYS A 120 12.18 1.10 2.04
CA CYS A 120 11.89 1.76 3.31
C CYS A 120 10.94 0.91 4.16
N PRO A 121 11.29 0.52 5.39
CA PRO A 121 10.42 -0.33 6.22
C PRO A 121 9.05 0.29 6.53
N LEU A 122 8.84 1.59 6.25
CA LEU A 122 7.59 2.34 6.52
C LEU A 122 6.56 2.38 5.41
N THR A 123 6.87 1.89 4.21
CA THR A 123 5.83 1.06 3.63
C THR A 123 6.19 -0.32 4.12
N PRO A 124 5.42 -0.93 5.03
CA PRO A 124 5.34 -2.36 4.97
C PRO A 124 5.13 -2.62 3.48
N LYS A 125 6.04 -3.33 2.83
CA LYS A 125 5.57 -4.27 1.82
C LYS A 125 4.66 -5.18 2.64
N ALA A 126 3.44 -4.73 2.91
CA ALA A 126 2.38 -5.48 3.53
C ALA A 126 2.22 -6.59 2.53
N ARG A 127 2.92 -7.72 2.78
CA ARG A 127 3.42 -8.66 1.76
C ARG A 127 2.40 -8.69 0.63
N SER A 128 2.63 -7.89 -0.43
CA SER A 128 1.52 -7.52 -1.31
C SER A 128 0.89 -8.83 -1.74
N LYS A 129 -0.38 -9.04 -1.37
CA LYS A 129 -1.00 -10.33 -1.64
C LYS A 129 -1.08 -10.44 -3.16
N TYR A 130 -0.74 -11.60 -3.69
CA TYR A 130 -0.75 -11.83 -5.13
C TYR A 130 -1.77 -12.90 -5.47
N GLN A 131 -2.61 -12.60 -6.45
CA GLN A 131 -3.45 -13.56 -7.11
C GLN A 131 -2.66 -14.20 -8.26
N THR A 132 -2.67 -15.52 -8.36
CA THR A 132 -2.09 -16.20 -9.52
C THR A 132 -3.13 -16.28 -10.64
N TYR A 133 -2.80 -15.77 -11.82
CA TYR A 133 -3.64 -15.82 -13.02
C TYR A 133 -2.78 -16.15 -14.25
N TYR A 134 -3.03 -17.30 -14.89
CA TYR A 134 -2.25 -17.84 -16.01
C TYR A 134 -0.73 -17.66 -15.83
N ASN A 135 -0.17 -18.18 -14.71
CA ASN A 135 1.25 -18.12 -14.36
C ASN A 135 1.82 -16.72 -14.06
N ASN A 136 0.98 -15.70 -13.92
CA ASN A 136 1.39 -14.36 -13.49
C ASN A 136 0.85 -14.05 -12.10
N LYS A 137 1.66 -13.35 -11.30
CA LYS A 137 1.30 -12.89 -9.95
C LYS A 137 0.77 -11.45 -10.05
N LEU A 138 -0.54 -11.30 -9.99
CA LEU A 138 -1.23 -10.01 -10.05
C LEU A 138 -1.40 -9.45 -8.63
N PRO A 139 -1.07 -8.18 -8.36
CA PRO A 139 -1.20 -7.62 -7.02
C PRO A 139 -2.68 -7.53 -6.60
N VAL A 140 -2.98 -7.83 -5.34
CA VAL A 140 -4.31 -7.76 -4.73
C VAL A 140 -4.32 -6.58 -3.76
N ALA A 141 -4.74 -5.44 -4.27
CA ALA A 141 -5.10 -4.26 -3.49
C ALA A 141 -5.97 -3.36 -4.39
N PHE A 142 -6.69 -2.42 -3.78
CA PHE A 142 -7.41 -1.39 -4.53
C PHE A 142 -6.55 -0.15 -4.79
N ASN A 143 -5.68 0.23 -3.84
CA ASN A 143 -4.80 1.39 -3.99
C ASN A 143 -3.53 1.00 -4.78
N PRO A 144 -3.21 1.68 -5.90
CA PRO A 144 -2.04 1.34 -6.70
C PRO A 144 -0.71 1.44 -5.98
N LEU A 145 -0.61 2.33 -4.98
CA LEU A 145 0.62 2.51 -4.19
C LEU A 145 0.95 1.28 -3.34
N ASP A 146 -0.02 0.40 -3.10
CA ASP A 146 0.18 -0.86 -2.37
C ASP A 146 0.78 -1.96 -3.26
N TYR A 147 0.83 -1.74 -4.59
CA TYR A 147 1.38 -2.71 -5.55
C TYR A 147 2.91 -2.70 -5.59
N GLY A 148 3.54 -1.55 -5.37
CA GLY A 148 4.98 -1.35 -5.61
C GLY A 148 5.42 0.13 -5.58
N GLU A 149 6.53 0.42 -6.25
CA GLU A 149 7.15 1.74 -6.28
C GLU A 149 6.47 2.67 -7.30
N LEU A 150 6.07 3.88 -6.88
CA LEU A 150 5.51 4.89 -7.77
C LEU A 150 6.54 5.34 -8.80
N MET A 151 6.24 5.22 -10.09
CA MET A 151 7.08 5.76 -11.17
C MET A 151 6.62 7.15 -11.63
N ILE A 152 5.32 7.27 -11.96
CA ILE A 152 4.73 8.47 -12.57
C ILE A 152 3.29 8.61 -12.05
N LYS A 153 2.88 9.83 -11.72
CA LYS A 153 1.49 10.17 -11.38
C LYS A 153 1.04 11.38 -12.19
N ASN A 154 0.14 11.15 -13.13
CA ASN A 154 -0.43 12.18 -13.99
C ASN A 154 -1.94 12.22 -13.79
N ASN A 155 -2.45 13.20 -13.04
CA ASN A 155 -3.87 13.33 -12.70
C ASN A 155 -4.42 12.04 -12.06
N ASN A 156 -5.28 11.34 -12.79
CA ASN A 156 -5.95 10.11 -12.39
C ASN A 156 -5.21 8.84 -12.87
N VAL A 157 -4.11 8.98 -13.61
CA VAL A 157 -3.29 7.87 -14.10
C VAL A 157 -2.05 7.70 -13.23
N ILE A 158 -1.86 6.51 -12.68
CA ILE A 158 -0.76 6.15 -11.79
C ILE A 158 0.01 4.98 -12.38
N TRP A 159 1.31 5.17 -12.59
CA TRP A 159 2.24 4.13 -12.99
C TRP A 159 3.03 3.63 -11.78
N VAL A 160 3.00 2.32 -11.55
CA VAL A 160 3.65 1.68 -10.41
C VAL A 160 4.53 0.53 -10.91
N ARG A 161 5.77 0.48 -10.44
CA ARG A 161 6.73 -0.57 -10.69
C ARG A 161 6.65 -1.61 -9.57
N ILE A 162 6.35 -2.85 -9.95
CA ILE A 162 6.32 -3.98 -9.00
C ILE A 162 7.73 -4.59 -8.89
N ASN A 163 8.41 -4.76 -10.02
CA ASN A 163 9.81 -5.18 -10.12
C ASN A 163 10.39 -4.73 -11.47
N ASP A 164 11.66 -5.06 -11.74
CA ASP A 164 12.39 -4.64 -12.95
C ASP A 164 11.70 -5.02 -14.28
N LYS A 165 10.87 -6.07 -14.26
CA LYS A 165 10.20 -6.60 -15.46
C LYS A 165 8.70 -6.34 -15.46
N VAL A 166 8.12 -5.82 -14.38
CA VAL A 166 6.68 -5.74 -14.18
C VAL A 166 6.28 -4.36 -13.68
N CYS A 167 5.34 -3.73 -14.39
CA CYS A 167 4.69 -2.51 -13.96
C CYS A 167 3.18 -2.56 -14.23
N THR A 168 2.44 -1.68 -13.55
CA THR A 168 1.01 -1.49 -13.73
C THR A 168 0.72 -0.04 -14.03
N CYS A 169 -0.21 0.21 -14.94
CA CYS A 169 -0.81 1.52 -15.18
C CYS A 169 -2.24 1.47 -14.67
N THR A 170 -2.57 2.31 -13.70
CA THR A 170 -3.91 2.38 -13.11
C THR A 170 -4.54 3.72 -13.42
N GLU A 171 -5.68 3.69 -14.11
CA GLU A 171 -6.54 4.84 -14.27
C GLU A 171 -7.65 4.81 -13.22
N GLN A 172 -7.68 5.81 -12.34
CA GLN A 172 -8.65 5.93 -11.27
C GLN A 172 -9.85 6.76 -11.74
N ILE A 173 -11.05 6.24 -11.57
CA ILE A 173 -12.28 6.92 -12.01
C ILE A 173 -13.14 7.17 -10.77
N SER A 174 -13.38 8.45 -10.48
CA SER A 174 -14.23 8.88 -9.36
C SER A 174 -15.70 8.78 -9.73
N ALA A 175 -16.56 8.62 -8.70
CA ALA A 175 -18.01 8.60 -8.90
C ALA A 175 -18.55 9.91 -9.53
N GLU A 176 -17.90 11.04 -9.23
CA GLU A 176 -18.27 12.35 -9.81
C GLU A 176 -17.98 12.45 -11.30
N ALA A 177 -16.86 11.89 -11.76
CA ALA A 177 -16.52 11.84 -13.17
C ALA A 177 -17.56 11.03 -13.95
N CYS A 178 -18.05 9.93 -13.38
CA CYS A 178 -19.10 9.10 -13.98
C CYS A 178 -20.43 9.86 -14.17
N ARG A 179 -20.83 10.69 -13.19
CA ARG A 179 -22.09 11.46 -13.27
C ARG A 179 -22.10 12.45 -14.43
N ARG A 180 -20.95 13.05 -14.77
CA ARG A 180 -20.85 14.06 -15.83
C ARG A 180 -20.92 13.46 -17.24
N THR A 181 -20.54 12.19 -17.39
CA THR A 181 -20.48 11.55 -18.72
C THR A 181 -21.84 11.13 -19.29
N GLY A 182 -22.95 11.35 -18.57
CA GLY A 182 -24.30 11.00 -19.06
C GLY A 182 -24.54 9.50 -19.26
N ALA A 183 -23.57 8.65 -18.91
CA ALA A 183 -23.73 7.21 -18.88
C ALA A 183 -24.61 6.84 -17.68
N GLU A 184 -25.93 6.84 -17.89
CA GLU A 184 -26.92 6.30 -16.96
C GLU A 184 -26.47 4.90 -16.50
N GLY A 185 -25.96 4.80 -15.28
CA GLY A 185 -25.71 3.50 -14.64
C GLY A 185 -24.39 3.36 -13.87
N ILE A 186 -23.36 4.18 -14.13
CA ILE A 186 -22.10 4.03 -13.40
C ILE A 186 -22.09 4.96 -12.19
N LYS A 187 -22.56 4.48 -11.05
CA LYS A 187 -22.52 5.21 -9.76
C LYS A 187 -21.28 4.91 -8.93
N GLU A 188 -20.43 3.99 -9.38
CA GLU A 188 -19.39 3.39 -8.56
C GLU A 188 -18.00 3.94 -8.91
N LYS A 189 -17.15 4.07 -7.89
CA LYS A 189 -15.73 4.38 -8.02
C LYS A 189 -15.00 3.11 -8.46
N TYR A 190 -14.18 3.19 -9.49
CA TYR A 190 -13.42 2.03 -9.98
C TYR A 190 -12.08 2.43 -10.56
N ASN A 191 -11.19 1.45 -10.65
CA ASN A 191 -9.88 1.55 -11.26
C ASN A 191 -9.84 0.65 -12.49
N THR A 192 -9.34 1.17 -13.61
CA THR A 192 -8.94 0.34 -14.76
C THR A 192 -7.44 0.10 -14.66
N VAL A 193 -7.04 -1.16 -14.50
CA VAL A 193 -5.63 -1.53 -14.30
C VAL A 193 -5.13 -2.31 -15.50
N LYS A 194 -4.03 -1.82 -16.08
CA LYS A 194 -3.27 -2.49 -17.14
C LYS A 194 -1.97 -3.03 -16.58
N TYR A 195 -1.69 -4.30 -16.86
CA TYR A 195 -0.50 -5.00 -16.38
C TYR A 195 0.48 -5.26 -17.52
N PHE A 196 1.71 -4.81 -17.31
CA PHE A 196 2.79 -4.92 -18.29
C PHE A 196 3.88 -5.83 -17.76
N LYS A 197 4.37 -6.72 -18.63
CA LYS A 197 5.53 -7.57 -18.36
C LYS A 197 6.50 -7.46 -19.53
N ASN A 198 7.75 -7.12 -19.24
CA ASN A 198 8.77 -6.82 -20.25
C ASN A 198 8.26 -5.80 -21.29
N ASN A 199 7.68 -4.69 -20.81
CA ASN A 199 7.12 -3.60 -21.63
C ASN A 199 5.98 -4.00 -22.59
N LYS A 200 5.38 -5.19 -22.43
CA LYS A 200 4.21 -5.63 -23.20
C LYS A 200 2.98 -5.70 -22.29
N GLU A 201 1.86 -5.13 -22.73
CA GLU A 201 0.57 -5.29 -22.05
C GLU A 201 0.15 -6.76 -22.12
N ILE A 202 -0.10 -7.39 -20.97
CA ILE A 202 -0.50 -8.80 -20.89
C ILE A 202 -1.96 -8.92 -20.45
N TYR A 203 -2.38 -8.13 -19.47
CA TYR A 203 -3.74 -8.18 -18.93
C TYR A 203 -4.28 -6.79 -18.66
N THR A 204 -5.59 -6.67 -18.74
CA THR A 204 -6.36 -5.52 -18.30
C THR A 204 -7.53 -6.00 -17.46
N TRP A 205 -7.78 -5.35 -16.32
CA TRP A 205 -8.91 -5.65 -15.45
C TRP A 205 -9.51 -4.38 -14.84
N ARG A 206 -10.66 -4.53 -14.20
CA ARG A 206 -11.35 -3.47 -13.48
C ARG A 206 -11.47 -3.83 -12.01
N ASP A 207 -11.04 -2.93 -11.12
CA ASP A 207 -11.25 -3.03 -9.69
C ASP A 207 -12.32 -2.02 -9.27
N THR A 208 -13.48 -2.51 -8.84
CA THR A 208 -14.62 -1.70 -8.38
C THR A 208 -14.58 -1.60 -6.86
N TYR A 209 -14.63 -0.37 -6.35
CA TYR A 209 -14.68 -0.08 -4.93
C TYR A 209 -16.05 -0.45 -4.34
N VAL A 210 -16.07 -1.17 -3.23
CA VAL A 210 -17.31 -1.47 -2.48
C VAL A 210 -17.31 -0.69 -1.16
N ASN A 211 -16.26 -0.86 -0.35
CA ASN A 211 -16.04 -0.12 0.89
C ASN A 211 -14.52 -0.07 1.21
N GLU A 212 -14.13 0.43 2.39
CA GLU A 212 -12.72 0.62 2.75
C GLU A 212 -11.91 -0.68 2.76
N ASN A 213 -12.55 -1.79 3.11
CA ASN A 213 -11.92 -3.10 3.25
C ASN A 213 -12.26 -4.06 2.09
N THR A 214 -13.24 -3.70 1.25
CA THR A 214 -13.79 -4.60 0.23
C THR A 214 -13.75 -3.96 -1.16
N PHE A 215 -13.29 -4.74 -2.13
CA PHE A 215 -13.39 -4.38 -3.54
C PHE A 215 -13.65 -5.62 -4.41
N LYS A 216 -14.22 -5.40 -5.60
CA LYS A 216 -14.46 -6.45 -6.60
C LYS A 216 -13.51 -6.27 -7.77
N ARG A 217 -12.88 -7.35 -8.23
CA ARG A 217 -12.03 -7.39 -9.42
C ARG A 217 -12.73 -8.16 -10.53
N SER A 218 -13.01 -7.48 -11.63
CA SER A 218 -13.50 -8.10 -12.86
C SER A 218 -12.33 -8.34 -13.82
N LEU A 219 -11.98 -9.61 -14.01
CA LEU A 219 -10.87 -10.06 -14.85
C LEU A 219 -11.35 -11.19 -15.77
N GLY A 220 -11.49 -10.87 -17.06
CA GLY A 220 -12.03 -11.80 -18.05
C GLY A 220 -13.50 -12.15 -17.79
N LYS A 221 -13.79 -13.44 -17.57
CA LYS A 221 -15.15 -13.95 -17.25
C LYS A 221 -15.37 -14.15 -15.75
N SER A 222 -14.45 -13.67 -14.93
CA SER A 222 -14.43 -13.95 -13.50
C SER A 222 -14.50 -12.65 -12.72
N VAL A 223 -15.29 -12.64 -11.66
CA VAL A 223 -15.39 -11.56 -10.69
C VAL A 223 -14.91 -12.09 -9.34
N TYR A 224 -13.88 -11.47 -8.80
CA TYR A 224 -13.26 -11.83 -7.52
C TYR A 224 -13.64 -10.77 -6.50
N THR A 225 -14.27 -11.16 -5.39
CA THR A 225 -14.54 -10.24 -4.27
C THR A 225 -13.45 -10.44 -3.23
N TYR A 226 -12.77 -9.35 -2.89
CA TYR A 226 -11.74 -9.33 -1.87
C TYR A 226 -12.21 -8.55 -0.65
N GLU A 227 -11.95 -9.08 0.54
CA GLU A 227 -12.17 -8.40 1.82
C GLU A 227 -10.87 -8.46 2.63
N ASN A 228 -10.35 -7.32 3.08
CA ASN A 228 -9.03 -7.21 3.73
C ASN A 228 -7.89 -7.86 2.91
N ASN A 229 -7.97 -7.68 1.59
CA ASN A 229 -7.07 -8.30 0.60
C ASN A 229 -7.11 -9.84 0.57
N GLU A 230 -8.14 -10.48 1.13
CA GLU A 230 -8.37 -11.93 1.06
C GLU A 230 -9.54 -12.25 0.12
N LEU A 231 -9.39 -13.29 -0.68
CA LEU A 231 -10.44 -13.71 -1.61
C LEU A 231 -11.58 -14.36 -0.82
N VAL A 232 -12.75 -13.73 -0.81
CA VAL A 232 -13.94 -14.25 -0.11
C VAL A 232 -14.95 -14.89 -1.07
N LEU A 233 -15.03 -14.41 -2.32
CA LEU A 233 -15.97 -14.94 -3.31
C LEU A 233 -15.37 -14.91 -4.72
N LEU A 234 -15.60 -15.97 -5.49
CA LEU A 234 -15.28 -16.07 -6.91
C LEU A 234 -16.55 -16.39 -7.69
N GLU A 235 -16.96 -15.47 -8.55
CA GLU A 235 -18.05 -15.65 -9.51
C GLU A 235 -17.45 -15.92 -10.89
N VAL A 236 -17.96 -16.93 -11.60
CA VAL A 236 -17.52 -17.26 -12.96
C VAL A 236 -18.72 -17.26 -13.89
N ILE A 237 -18.72 -16.34 -14.85
CA ILE A 237 -19.76 -16.25 -15.87
C ILE A 237 -19.48 -17.31 -16.94
N LYS A 238 -20.20 -18.43 -16.85
CA LYS A 238 -20.20 -19.46 -17.90
C LYS A 238 -21.31 -19.15 -18.89
N LYS A 239 -20.96 -18.98 -20.17
CA LYS A 239 -21.95 -19.00 -21.24
C LYS A 239 -22.47 -20.42 -21.35
N THR A 240 -23.70 -20.66 -20.93
CA THR A 240 -24.40 -21.90 -21.24
C THR A 240 -25.08 -21.74 -22.58
N GLY A 241 -25.05 -22.81 -23.39
CA GLY A 241 -25.98 -22.91 -24.50
C GLY A 241 -27.39 -23.07 -23.95
N TYR A 242 -28.40 -22.69 -24.74
CA TYR A 242 -29.77 -23.06 -24.41
C TYR A 242 -29.87 -24.59 -24.27
N ILE A 243 -30.57 -25.05 -23.24
CA ILE A 243 -30.95 -26.46 -23.13
C ILE A 243 -31.81 -26.74 -24.36
N LYS A 244 -31.28 -27.49 -25.31
CA LYS A 244 -32.07 -27.91 -26.48
C LYS A 244 -33.16 -28.85 -25.97
N PRO A 245 -34.42 -28.65 -26.35
CA PRO A 245 -35.44 -29.65 -26.06
C PRO A 245 -34.99 -30.98 -26.63
N ILE A 246 -34.92 -32.00 -25.77
CA ILE A 246 -34.64 -33.37 -26.19
C ILE A 246 -35.87 -33.82 -26.97
N LEU A 247 -35.68 -34.35 -28.18
CA LEU A 247 -36.77 -34.98 -28.92
C LEU A 247 -37.32 -36.10 -28.05
N SER A 248 -38.64 -36.16 -27.85
CA SER A 248 -39.26 -37.23 -27.08
C SER A 248 -38.90 -38.58 -27.71
N ASP A 249 -38.16 -39.41 -26.99
CA ASP A 249 -38.01 -40.81 -27.39
C ASP A 249 -39.39 -41.44 -27.40
N GLN A 250 -39.72 -42.16 -28.48
CA GLN A 250 -41.01 -42.84 -28.58
C GLN A 250 -41.11 -44.03 -27.62
N GLU A 251 -39.98 -44.52 -27.12
CA GLU A 251 -39.89 -45.58 -26.10
C GLU A 251 -39.21 -45.02 -24.84
N LEU A 252 -40.02 -44.61 -23.88
CA LEU A 252 -39.55 -44.30 -22.52
C LEU A 252 -39.11 -45.60 -21.83
N ASP A 253 -37.81 -45.93 -21.86
CA ASP A 253 -37.25 -46.88 -20.88
C ASP A 253 -37.44 -46.23 -19.50
N GLN A 254 -38.20 -46.86 -18.59
CA GLN A 254 -38.68 -46.27 -17.31
C GLN A 254 -37.57 -45.96 -16.29
N LYS A 255 -36.31 -45.87 -16.73
CA LYS A 255 -35.13 -45.55 -15.94
C LYS A 255 -34.82 -44.06 -16.04
N PHE A 256 -35.75 -43.20 -15.64
CA PHE A 256 -35.46 -41.78 -15.55
C PHE A 256 -34.72 -41.47 -14.25
N ILE A 257 -33.74 -40.57 -14.35
CA ILE A 257 -33.09 -39.95 -13.21
C ILE A 257 -33.77 -38.60 -13.00
N THR A 258 -34.46 -38.43 -11.88
CA THR A 258 -34.97 -37.13 -11.45
C THR A 258 -33.83 -36.34 -10.82
N MET A 259 -33.58 -35.13 -11.30
CA MET A 259 -32.66 -34.19 -10.67
C MET A 259 -33.48 -33.01 -10.16
N ASP A 260 -33.49 -32.81 -8.85
CA ASP A 260 -34.12 -31.64 -8.24
C ASP A 260 -33.15 -30.46 -8.36
N LEU A 261 -33.61 -29.37 -8.97
CA LEU A 261 -32.83 -28.16 -9.17
C LEU A 261 -33.46 -27.05 -8.34
N GLU A 262 -33.03 -26.95 -7.09
CA GLU A 262 -33.38 -25.82 -6.25
C GLU A 262 -32.74 -24.56 -6.81
N THR A 263 -33.57 -23.65 -7.32
CA THR A 263 -33.14 -22.35 -7.82
C THR A 263 -33.35 -21.34 -6.71
N TYR A 264 -32.27 -20.78 -6.17
CA TYR A 264 -32.36 -19.70 -5.18
C TYR A 264 -33.03 -18.48 -5.82
N GLN A 265 -34.29 -18.22 -5.46
CA GLN A 265 -34.94 -16.95 -5.78
C GLN A 265 -34.40 -15.91 -4.83
N ALA A 266 -33.62 -14.96 -5.35
CA ALA A 266 -33.23 -13.79 -4.57
C ALA A 266 -34.51 -13.11 -4.04
N PRO A 267 -34.56 -12.72 -2.75
CA PRO A 267 -35.73 -12.08 -2.19
C PRO A 267 -36.07 -10.83 -3.01
N PRO A 268 -37.36 -10.54 -3.24
CA PRO A 268 -37.77 -9.34 -3.95
C PRO A 268 -37.18 -8.12 -3.24
N LEU A 269 -36.57 -7.24 -4.02
CA LEU A 269 -36.07 -5.96 -3.49
C LEU A 269 -37.24 -5.24 -2.80
N PRO A 270 -37.03 -4.65 -1.62
CA PRO A 270 -38.08 -3.87 -0.97
C PRO A 270 -38.57 -2.81 -1.94
N SER A 271 -39.86 -2.86 -2.27
CA SER A 271 -40.52 -1.86 -3.10
C SER A 271 -40.33 -0.51 -2.43
N ALA A 272 -39.75 0.46 -3.15
CA ALA A 272 -39.51 1.83 -2.68
C ALA A 272 -40.81 2.67 -2.53
N GLU A 273 -41.93 2.01 -2.26
CA GLU A 273 -43.24 2.62 -2.03
C GLU A 273 -43.65 2.39 -0.58
N GLY A 274 -43.08 3.19 0.31
CA GLY A 274 -43.48 3.26 1.71
C GLY A 274 -42.79 4.44 2.37
N ASP A 275 -43.58 5.31 2.97
CA ASP A 275 -43.18 6.42 3.86
C ASP A 275 -42.77 7.77 3.22
N LEU A 276 -43.68 8.34 2.42
CA LEU A 276 -43.74 9.81 2.21
C LEU A 276 -44.97 10.50 2.81
N ASN A 277 -45.75 9.80 3.63
CA ASN A 277 -46.92 10.40 4.29
C ASN A 277 -46.92 10.15 5.80
N LYS A 278 -46.18 10.99 6.54
CA LYS A 278 -46.46 11.34 7.94
C LYS A 278 -45.56 12.50 8.36
N GLY A 279 -46.16 13.69 8.53
CA GLY A 279 -45.45 14.84 9.08
C GLY A 279 -45.98 16.21 8.63
N ARG A 280 -47.29 16.40 8.63
CA ARG A 280 -47.88 17.74 8.60
C ARG A 280 -49.02 17.75 9.61
N GLU A 281 -48.66 17.98 10.87
CA GLU A 281 -49.59 18.42 11.89
C GLU A 281 -49.21 19.83 12.31
N ASP A 282 -50.27 20.62 12.41
CA ASP A 282 -50.32 22.04 12.61
C ASP A 282 -49.85 22.44 14.01
N GLY A 283 -49.28 23.65 14.10
CA GLY A 283 -48.88 24.25 15.37
C GLY A 283 -48.76 25.76 15.22
N ALA A 284 -49.89 26.42 14.97
CA ALA A 284 -50.04 27.87 15.06
C ALA A 284 -50.73 28.23 16.38
N GLU A 285 -50.01 28.91 17.28
CA GLU A 285 -50.56 29.76 18.37
C GLU A 285 -49.49 30.83 18.68
N VAL A 286 -49.67 32.08 18.23
CA VAL A 286 -50.39 33.20 18.86
C VAL A 286 -49.62 33.88 20.00
N SER A 287 -49.24 35.12 19.68
CA SER A 287 -48.99 36.34 20.48
C SER A 287 -48.76 36.28 22.00
N GLY A 288 -47.73 37.02 22.43
CA GLY A 288 -47.66 37.58 23.78
C GLY A 288 -46.54 38.61 23.94
N ARG A 289 -46.83 39.88 23.68
CA ARG A 289 -46.07 41.04 24.18
C ARG A 289 -46.13 41.06 25.70
N LYS A 290 -45.02 41.38 26.37
CA LYS A 290 -44.94 42.37 27.46
C LYS A 290 -43.47 42.72 27.75
N ASP A 291 -43.26 44.04 27.80
CA ASP A 291 -42.23 44.86 28.44
C ASP A 291 -40.74 44.67 28.08
#